data_AF-A0A5K0X484-F1
#
_entry.id   AF-A0A5K0X484-F1
#
_cell.length_a   1.000
_cell.length_b   1.000
_cell.length_c   1.000
_cell.angle_alpha   90.00
_cell.angle_beta   90.00
_cell.angle_gamma   90.00
#
_symmetry.space_group_name_H-M   'P 1'
#
loop_
_entity.id
_entity.type
_entity.pdbx_description
1 polymer ?
#
loop_
_entity_poly.entity_id
_entity_poly.type
_entity_poly.pdbx_seq_one_letter_code
_entity_poly.pdbx_strand_id
1 'polypeptide(L)' 'GHSEANRIFYLSVPQEALLDVASSLAEKAQSRRGWNRIIIEKPFGFDLLSSFRLTQALLSKFEEKQIY' A
#
# COMPACT_ATOMS: atom_id res chain seq x y z
N GLY A 1 -14.85 5.67 -15.41
CA GLY A 1 -15.59 6.03 -14.19
C GLY A 1 -15.13 7.39 -13.70
N HIS A 2 -15.95 8.43 -13.92
CA HIS A 2 -15.69 9.82 -13.54
C HIS A 2 -16.03 10.10 -12.06
N SER A 3 -15.51 9.29 -11.14
CA SER A 3 -15.79 9.48 -9.70
C SER A 3 -14.60 10.15 -9.02
N GLU A 4 -14.82 11.35 -8.49
CA GLU A 4 -13.91 12.09 -7.63
C GLU A 4 -13.99 11.56 -6.20
N ALA A 5 -13.71 10.26 -6.04
CA ALA A 5 -13.73 9.61 -4.73
C ALA A 5 -12.32 9.49 -4.18
N ASN A 6 -12.17 9.79 -2.89
CA ASN A 6 -11.01 9.39 -2.12
C ASN A 6 -11.10 7.90 -1.78
N ARG A 7 -9.96 7.20 -1.72
CA ARG A 7 -9.94 5.75 -1.49
C ARG A 7 -9.03 5.41 -0.30
N ILE A 8 -9.55 4.57 0.58
CA ILE A 8 -8.79 3.91 1.64
C ILE A 8 -8.80 2.42 1.33
N PHE A 9 -7.63 1.79 1.34
CA PHE A 9 -7.46 0.35 1.22
C PHE A 9 -6.92 -0.19 2.54
N TYR A 10 -7.71 -0.99 3.24
CA TYR A 10 -7.25 -1.68 4.45
C TYR A 10 -6.77 -3.08 4.07
N LEU A 11 -5.48 -3.36 4.23
CA LEU A 11 -4.87 -4.61 3.80
C LEU A 11 -4.87 -5.63 4.94
N SER A 12 -6.01 -6.29 5.15
CA SER A 12 -6.16 -7.45 6.03
C SER A 12 -5.87 -8.76 5.30
N VAL A 13 -4.66 -8.87 4.74
CA VAL A 13 -4.20 -10.04 3.99
C VAL A 13 -2.96 -10.66 4.65
N PRO A 14 -2.66 -11.95 4.38
CA PRO A 14 -1.40 -12.56 4.80
C PRO A 14 -0.19 -11.75 4.29
N GLN A 15 0.89 -11.76 5.07
CA GLN A 15 2.06 -10.91 4.80
C GLN A 15 2.73 -11.24 3.46
N GLU A 16 2.65 -12.50 3.02
CA GLU A 16 3.21 -12.97 1.75
C GLU A 16 2.48 -12.36 0.55
N ALA A 17 1.19 -12.06 0.69
CA ALA A 17 0.37 -11.47 -0.38
C ALA A 17 0.40 -9.92 -0.36
N LEU A 18 0.96 -9.32 0.68
CA LEU A 18 0.82 -7.89 0.95
C LEU A 18 1.39 -7.03 -0.17
N LEU A 19 2.60 -7.35 -0.64
CA LEU A 19 3.27 -6.61 -1.70
C LEU A 19 2.57 -6.77 -3.06
N ASP A 20 2.07 -7.96 -3.37
CA ASP A 20 1.36 -8.23 -4.61
C ASP A 20 0.04 -7.46 -4.67
N VAL A 21 -0.69 -7.43 -3.56
CA VAL A 21 -1.92 -6.64 -3.41
C VAL A 21 -1.61 -5.16 -3.49
N ALA A 22 -0.61 -4.67 -2.75
CA ALA A 22 -0.21 -3.26 -2.76
C ALA A 22 0.21 -2.80 -4.18
N SER A 23 0.99 -3.60 -4.90
CA SER A 23 1.40 -3.29 -6.28
C SER A 23 0.20 -3.24 -7.22
N SER A 24 -0.72 -4.19 -7.10
CA SER A 24 -1.95 -4.20 -7.92
C SER A 24 -2.82 -2.96 -7.66
N LEU A 25 -2.93 -2.54 -6.39
CA LEU A 25 -3.67 -1.35 -6.00
C LEU A 25 -3.02 -0.06 -6.53
N ALA A 26 -1.69 0.02 -6.50
CA ALA A 26 -0.93 1.16 -7.05
C ALA A 26 -1.15 1.30 -8.57
N GLU A 27 -1.25 0.20 -9.30
CA GLU A 27 -1.35 0.23 -10.76
C GLU A 27 -2.78 0.37 -11.29
N LYS A 28 -3.75 -0.25 -10.63
CA LYS A 28 -5.10 -0.42 -11.19
C LYS A 28 -6.20 0.30 -10.40
N ALA A 29 -5.99 0.54 -9.10
CA ALA A 29 -7.05 0.97 -8.20
C ALA A 29 -6.87 2.39 -7.64
N GLN A 30 -5.86 3.15 -8.07
CA GLN A 30 -5.69 4.53 -7.62
C GLN A 30 -6.82 5.44 -8.17
N SER A 31 -7.33 6.31 -7.30
CA SER A 31 -8.13 7.46 -7.69
C SER A 31 -7.27 8.47 -8.44
N ARG A 32 -7.78 8.98 -9.57
CA ARG A 32 -7.09 9.96 -10.43
C ARG A 32 -7.37 11.41 -10.04
N ARG A 33 -8.41 11.66 -9.24
CA ARG A 33 -8.88 13.01 -8.86
C ARG A 33 -9.09 13.17 -7.34
N GLY A 34 -8.84 12.11 -6.57
CA GLY A 34 -8.83 12.13 -5.11
C GLY A 34 -7.52 11.58 -4.57
N TRP A 35 -7.39 11.50 -3.25
CA TRP A 35 -6.26 10.86 -2.60
C TRP A 35 -6.49 9.37 -2.41
N ASN A 36 -5.38 8.64 -2.27
CA ASN A 36 -5.39 7.21 -1.95
C ASN A 36 -4.55 6.99 -0.71
N ARG A 37 -5.06 6.19 0.22
CA ARG A 37 -4.35 5.74 1.41
C ARG A 37 -4.41 4.22 1.51
N ILE A 38 -3.32 3.61 1.93
CA ILE A 38 -3.23 2.19 2.24
C ILE A 38 -2.96 2.04 3.73
N ILE A 39 -3.66 1.13 4.39
CA ILE A 39 -3.47 0.78 5.79
C ILE A 39 -2.94 -0.63 5.84
N ILE A 40 -1.79 -0.83 6.48
CA ILE A 40 -1.03 -2.08 6.51
C ILE A 40 -0.98 -2.58 7.94
N GLU A 41 -1.27 -3.87 8.12
CA GLU A 41 -1.19 -4.52 9.42
C GLU A 41 0.23 -5.01 9.72
N LYS A 42 0.54 -5.05 11.03
CA LYS A 42 1.73 -5.74 11.52
C LYS A 42 1.63 -7.25 11.24
N PRO A 43 2.77 -7.96 11.09
CA PRO A 43 4.14 -7.48 11.23
C PRO A 43 4.69 -6.78 9.98
N PHE A 44 5.48 -5.72 10.17
CA PHE A 44 6.13 -4.97 9.09
C PHE A 44 7.47 -5.57 8.68
N GLY A 45 7.61 -6.90 8.76
CA GLY A 45 8.89 -7.60 8.75
C GLY A 45 9.22 -8.20 10.12
N PHE A 46 10.11 -9.18 10.12
CA PHE A 46 10.50 -9.95 11.32
C PHE A 46 11.85 -9.51 11.90
N ASP A 47 12.62 -8.75 11.12
CA ASP A 47 13.92 -8.21 11.49
C ASP A 47 14.14 -6.86 10.77
N LEU A 48 15.24 -6.19 11.10
CA LEU A 48 15.59 -4.88 10.53
C LEU A 48 15.66 -4.93 8.99
N LEU A 49 16.20 -6.01 8.42
CA LEU A 49 16.43 -6.13 6.99
C LEU A 49 15.12 -6.34 6.22
N SER A 50 14.27 -7.23 6.71
CA SER A 50 12.94 -7.50 6.15
C SER A 50 12.02 -6.29 6.28
N SER A 51 12.10 -5.55 7.40
CA SER A 51 11.33 -4.31 7.55
C SER A 51 11.80 -3.22 6.60
N PHE A 52 13.11 -3.02 6.48
CA PHE A 52 13.67 -2.07 5.51
C PHE A 52 13.25 -2.42 4.08
N ARG A 53 13.30 -3.70 3.69
CA ARG A 53 12.88 -4.17 2.37
C ARG A 53 11.39 -3.93 2.11
N LEU A 54 10.53 -4.19 3.10
CA LEU A 54 9.10 -3.91 3.00
C LEU A 54 8.84 -2.42 2.76
N THR A 55 9.45 -1.55 3.58
CA THR A 55 9.31 -0.10 3.43
C THR A 55 9.80 0.39 2.07
N GLN A 56 10.97 -0.08 1.61
CA GLN A 56 11.48 0.28 0.27
C GLN A 56 10.55 -0.19 -0.85
N ALA A 57 9.99 -1.39 -0.76
CA ALA A 57 9.06 -1.91 -1.75
C ALA A 57 7.77 -1.06 -1.80
N LEU A 58 7.22 -0.67 -0.65
CA LEU A 58 6.04 0.20 -0.58
C LEU A 58 6.34 1.59 -1.14
N LEU A 59 7.45 2.20 -0.73
CA LEU A 59 7.87 3.52 -1.20
C LEU A 59 8.22 3.58 -2.69
N SER A 60 8.51 2.43 -3.31
CA SER A 60 8.70 2.36 -4.76
C SER A 60 7.40 2.53 -5.56
N LYS A 61 6.23 2.37 -4.91
CA LYS A 61 4.90 2.41 -5.54
C LYS A 61 3.97 3.47 -4.95
N PHE A 62 4.21 3.89 -3.71
CA PHE A 62 3.39 4.84 -2.96
C PHE A 62 4.25 5.96 -2.38
N GLU A 63 3.67 7.14 -2.22
CA GLU A 63 4.28 8.19 -1.41
C GLU A 63 4.06 7.92 0.09
N GLU A 64 5.01 8.32 0.95
CA GLU A 64 4.93 8.14 2.41
C GLU A 64 3.59 8.62 3.00
N LYS A 65 3.08 9.76 2.52
CA LYS A 65 1.79 10.33 2.99
C LYS A 65 0.56 9.46 2.70
N GLN A 66 0.71 8.40 1.92
CA GLN A 66 -0.33 7.45 1.56
C GLN A 66 -0.29 6.18 2.42
N ILE A 67 0.78 5.92 3.16
CA ILE A 67 1.01 4.67 3.88
C ILE A 67 0.66 4.88 5.36
N TYR A 68 -0.17 3.99 5.91
CA TYR A 68 -0.68 4.02 7.29
C TYR A 68 -0.60 2.64 7.93
#